data_AF-A0A9P6T9Q2-F1
#
_entry.id   AF-A0A9P6T9Q2-F1
#
_cell.length_a   1.000
_cell.length_b   1.000
_cell.length_c   1.000
_cell.angle_alpha   90.00
_cell.angle_beta   90.00
_cell.angle_gamma   90.00
#
_symmetry.space_group_name_H-M   'P 1'
#
loop_
_entity.id
_entity.type
_entity.pdbx_description
1 polymer ?
#
loop_
_entity_poly.entity_id
_entity_poly.type
_entity_poly.pdbx_seq_one_letter_code
_entity_poly.pdbx_strand_id
1 'polypeptide(L)'
;MWFNPLRLKLISILTSNPIPISKLRYRSIWLPRSDLSQDNIFAPATPTNTKSALSIIRVNGPDASNLYKLMTCSTKTKPIKDLNDDIQIPNRTIKLRKVFCHQTFNILDPEAIVMNFPHSNLTSTFEFHLHGSKSIIKSVIESLSKLPKFRIAKPGEFTLRRFERSNELELNRLLGIKNLIDAETEEQRKMAIHQFESGQFSKIYQNLRKNLLDCMSLCEVILDFSEDGSIDDKLIWNQIRLKIEYLKSIIINHLKDSQRHEKVINGIRISLFGSPNVGKSTLLNWIGKEASIVSPYPGTTRDIVEVSIDFHGFPLILYDTAGLRETEDPVEDIGISRAQAK
;
A
#
# COMPACT_ATOMS: atom_id res chain seq x y z
N MET A 1 12.35 -5.75 -6.80
CA MET A 1 13.01 -6.79 -5.98
C MET A 1 12.90 -6.41 -4.50
N TRP A 2 11.70 -6.50 -3.93
CA TRP A 2 11.48 -6.28 -2.49
C TRP A 2 11.52 -7.64 -1.81
N PHE A 3 12.72 -8.18 -1.61
CA PHE A 3 12.88 -9.41 -0.84
C PHE A 3 12.47 -9.13 0.60
N ASN A 4 11.36 -9.73 1.02
CA ASN A 4 10.78 -9.55 2.33
C ASN A 4 11.62 -10.32 3.38
N PRO A 5 12.33 -9.65 4.30
CA PRO A 5 13.15 -10.31 5.32
C PRO A 5 12.32 -11.15 6.32
N LEU A 6 10.99 -11.01 6.33
CA LEU A 6 10.07 -11.89 7.08
C LEU A 6 9.98 -13.31 6.50
N ARG A 7 10.18 -13.48 5.17
CA ARG A 7 10.07 -14.79 4.50
C ARG A 7 11.20 -15.74 4.94
N LEU A 8 12.41 -15.23 5.11
CA LEU A 8 13.56 -15.99 5.63
C LEU A 8 13.43 -16.31 7.13
N LYS A 9 12.83 -15.42 7.93
CA LYS A 9 12.59 -15.63 9.37
C LYS A 9 11.58 -16.72 9.67
N LEU A 10 10.53 -16.87 8.86
CA LEU A 10 9.53 -17.93 9.03
C LEU A 10 10.05 -19.31 8.58
N ILE A 11 10.86 -19.35 7.51
CA ILE A 11 11.48 -20.60 7.02
C ILE A 11 12.56 -21.12 7.99
N SER A 12 13.31 -20.23 8.67
CA SER A 12 14.33 -20.66 9.64
C SER A 12 13.76 -21.16 10.97
N ILE A 13 12.52 -20.81 11.31
CA ILE A 13 11.83 -21.32 12.52
C ILE A 13 11.20 -22.70 12.25
N LEU A 14 10.95 -23.04 10.98
CA LEU A 14 10.24 -24.25 10.55
C LEU A 14 11.15 -25.33 9.95
N THR A 15 12.47 -25.12 9.91
CA THR A 15 13.44 -26.11 9.40
C THR A 15 14.42 -26.54 10.50
N SER A 16 14.90 -27.78 10.41
CA SER A 16 15.59 -28.57 11.44
C SER A 16 17.00 -28.09 11.85
N ASN A 17 17.39 -26.85 11.55
CA ASN A 17 18.64 -26.25 11.98
C ASN A 17 18.37 -24.94 12.75
N PRO A 18 18.40 -24.95 14.10
CA PRO A 18 18.15 -23.75 14.89
C PRO A 18 19.31 -22.76 14.74
N ILE A 19 18.99 -21.54 14.28
CA ILE A 19 19.94 -20.43 14.32
C ILE A 19 20.04 -19.98 15.80
N PRO A 20 21.24 -19.87 16.40
CA PRO A 20 21.39 -19.46 17.79
C PRO A 20 20.81 -18.06 18.02
N ILE A 21 19.99 -17.94 19.07
CA ILE A 21 19.21 -16.75 19.46
C ILE A 21 20.10 -15.51 19.61
N SER A 22 21.39 -15.68 19.93
CA SER A 22 22.39 -14.60 20.04
C SER A 22 22.66 -13.84 18.75
N LYS A 23 22.26 -14.36 17.57
CA LYS A 23 22.36 -13.66 16.27
C LYS A 23 21.08 -12.95 15.84
N LEU A 24 19.97 -13.12 16.56
CA LEU A 24 18.73 -12.40 16.30
C LEU A 24 18.81 -10.99 16.90
N ARG A 25 19.37 -10.04 16.15
CA ARG A 25 19.20 -8.61 16.48
C ARG A 25 17.70 -8.29 16.50
N TYR A 26 17.15 -8.07 17.69
CA TYR A 26 15.84 -7.47 17.90
C TYR A 26 15.86 -6.05 17.31
N ARG A 27 15.56 -5.93 16.02
CA ARG A 27 14.98 -4.70 15.48
C ARG A 27 13.49 -4.79 15.74
N SER A 28 13.08 -4.34 16.92
CA SER A 28 11.72 -3.90 17.15
C SER A 28 11.35 -2.95 16.00
N ILE A 29 10.28 -3.28 15.28
CA ILE A 29 9.65 -2.35 14.33
C ILE A 29 8.91 -1.34 15.21
N TRP A 30 9.66 -0.53 15.95
CA TRP A 30 9.18 0.78 16.30
C TRP A 30 9.24 1.56 15.00
N LEU A 31 8.11 1.69 14.31
CA LEU A 31 7.92 2.87 13.49
C LEU A 31 8.21 4.02 14.44
N PRO A 32 9.28 4.82 14.21
CA PRO A 32 9.45 6.01 15.03
C PRO A 32 8.13 6.75 14.95
N ARG A 33 7.58 7.16 16.10
CA ARG A 33 6.54 8.19 16.11
C ARG A 33 7.20 9.44 15.57
N SER A 34 7.37 9.50 14.26
CA SER A 34 7.81 10.69 13.57
C SER A 34 6.75 11.74 13.88
N ASP A 35 7.21 12.95 14.12
CA ASP A 35 6.41 14.13 14.34
C ASP A 35 5.64 14.50 13.05
N LEU A 36 4.76 13.60 12.58
CA LEU A 36 3.88 13.71 11.42
C LEU A 36 2.80 14.79 11.62
N SER A 37 2.92 15.55 12.71
CA SER A 37 1.99 16.57 13.17
C SER A 37 2.33 17.97 12.65
N GLN A 38 3.54 18.22 12.15
CA GLN A 38 4.04 19.57 11.85
C GLN A 38 4.12 19.93 10.36
N ASP A 39 4.19 18.95 9.45
CA ASP A 39 4.38 19.18 8.02
C ASP A 39 3.13 18.90 7.17
N ASN A 40 3.05 19.59 6.03
CA ASN A 40 1.98 19.45 5.06
C ASN A 40 2.48 18.66 3.86
N ILE A 41 1.77 17.61 3.49
CA ILE A 41 2.10 16.79 2.33
C ILE A 41 1.12 17.03 1.19
N PHE A 42 1.61 16.98 -0.04
CA PHE A 42 0.77 16.99 -1.22
C PHE A 42 1.26 15.98 -2.26
N ALA A 43 0.35 15.45 -3.05
CA ALA A 43 0.68 14.66 -4.24
C ALA A 43 -0.51 14.60 -5.20
N PRO A 44 -0.27 14.33 -6.50
CA PRO A 44 -1.29 13.84 -7.41
C PRO A 44 -1.92 12.55 -6.85
N ALA A 45 -3.25 12.49 -6.83
CA ALA A 45 -4.03 11.30 -6.50
C ALA A 45 -4.52 10.55 -7.75
N THR A 46 -4.34 11.14 -8.93
CA THR A 46 -4.62 10.54 -10.24
C THR A 46 -3.32 10.42 -11.06
N PRO A 47 -3.25 9.52 -12.06
CA PRO A 47 -2.12 9.44 -12.98
C PRO A 47 -1.82 10.80 -13.66
N THR A 48 -0.54 11.18 -13.73
CA THR A 48 -0.12 12.50 -14.25
C THR A 48 0.45 12.48 -15.67
N ASN A 49 0.81 11.29 -16.17
CA ASN A 49 1.49 11.16 -17.47
C ASN A 49 0.52 11.18 -18.67
N THR A 50 -0.77 11.08 -18.42
CA THR A 50 -1.86 11.08 -19.41
C THR A 50 -2.66 12.37 -19.33
N LYS A 51 -3.13 12.87 -20.48
CA LYS A 51 -4.13 13.95 -20.49
C LYS A 51 -5.48 13.35 -20.08
N SER A 52 -6.24 14.07 -19.28
CA SER A 52 -7.58 13.67 -18.85
C SER A 52 -8.48 14.89 -18.72
N ALA A 53 -9.80 14.69 -18.64
CA ALA A 53 -10.73 15.78 -18.34
C ALA A 53 -10.44 16.36 -16.94
N LEU A 54 -10.18 15.49 -15.96
CA LEU A 54 -9.95 15.86 -14.57
C LEU A 54 -8.67 15.23 -14.02
N SER A 55 -8.05 15.93 -13.07
CA SER A 55 -6.95 15.44 -12.25
C SER A 55 -7.17 15.85 -10.80
N ILE A 56 -6.71 15.02 -9.86
CA ILE A 56 -6.87 15.29 -8.44
C ILE A 56 -5.49 15.51 -7.83
N ILE A 57 -5.31 16.64 -7.14
CA ILE A 57 -4.18 16.87 -6.24
C ILE A 57 -4.71 16.87 -4.81
N ARG A 58 -4.15 15.98 -3.98
CA ARG A 58 -4.50 15.86 -2.57
C ARG A 58 -3.46 16.55 -1.71
N VAL A 59 -3.91 17.28 -0.69
CA VAL A 59 -3.08 17.95 0.31
C VAL A 59 -3.55 17.56 1.71
N ASN A 60 -2.65 17.16 2.60
CA ASN A 60 -2.96 16.76 3.98
C ASN A 60 -1.96 17.41 4.94
N GLY A 61 -2.47 18.02 6.01
CA GLY A 61 -1.62 18.62 7.05
C GLY A 61 -2.37 19.63 7.89
N PRO A 62 -1.67 20.26 8.86
CA PRO A 62 -2.24 21.28 9.74
C PRO A 62 -2.59 22.60 9.00
N ASP A 63 -1.80 22.98 8.00
CA ASP A 63 -1.99 24.23 7.24
C ASP A 63 -2.82 24.04 5.96
N ALA A 64 -3.38 22.84 5.74
CA ALA A 64 -4.19 22.55 4.54
C ALA A 64 -5.42 23.47 4.45
N SER A 65 -5.99 23.86 5.59
CA SER A 65 -7.08 24.85 5.67
C SER A 65 -6.64 26.27 5.28
N ASN A 66 -5.42 26.66 5.67
CA ASN A 66 -4.85 27.96 5.31
C ASN A 66 -4.53 28.01 3.80
N LEU A 67 -4.05 26.89 3.24
CA LEU A 67 -3.82 26.74 1.81
C LEU A 67 -5.10 27.04 0.99
N TYR A 68 -6.26 26.55 1.44
CA TYR A 68 -7.54 26.82 0.75
C TYR A 68 -7.83 28.32 0.65
N LYS A 69 -7.56 29.09 1.71
CA LYS A 69 -7.69 30.55 1.71
C LYS A 69 -6.65 31.22 0.82
N LEU A 70 -5.41 30.73 0.85
CA LEU A 70 -4.26 31.33 0.18
C LEU A 70 -4.25 31.13 -1.34
N MET A 71 -4.78 29.99 -1.82
CA MET A 71 -4.69 29.60 -3.24
C MET A 71 -6.03 29.52 -3.95
N THR A 72 -7.15 29.81 -3.28
CA THR A 72 -8.48 29.74 -3.92
C THR A 72 -9.35 30.97 -3.70
N CYS A 73 -10.10 31.36 -4.72
CA CYS A 73 -11.10 32.42 -4.62
C CYS A 73 -12.42 32.00 -5.29
N SER A 74 -13.48 32.80 -5.08
CA SER A 74 -14.76 32.55 -5.74
C SER A 74 -14.58 32.67 -7.24
N THR A 75 -15.32 31.88 -8.02
CA THR A 75 -15.29 32.00 -9.50
C THR A 75 -15.72 33.38 -9.99
N LYS A 76 -16.46 34.14 -9.17
CA LYS A 76 -16.90 35.51 -9.48
C LYS A 76 -15.89 36.59 -9.09
N THR A 77 -14.91 36.29 -8.24
CA THR A 77 -13.95 37.28 -7.74
C THR A 77 -12.60 37.13 -8.43
N LYS A 78 -11.77 38.18 -8.33
CA LYS A 78 -10.34 38.11 -8.68
C LYS A 78 -9.55 37.63 -7.46
N PRO A 79 -8.39 36.97 -7.66
CA PRO A 79 -7.44 36.72 -6.57
C PRO A 79 -6.99 38.05 -5.94
N ILE A 80 -7.01 38.13 -4.61
CA ILE A 80 -6.58 39.31 -3.84
C ILE A 80 -5.48 38.86 -2.86
N LYS A 81 -4.57 39.76 -2.52
CA LYS A 81 -3.40 39.50 -1.66
C LYS A 81 -3.76 39.20 -0.21
N ASP A 82 -4.80 39.85 0.30
CA ASP A 82 -5.19 39.69 1.69
C ASP A 82 -5.88 38.34 1.87
N LEU A 83 -5.46 37.63 2.93
CA LEU A 83 -6.17 36.45 3.41
C LEU A 83 -7.59 36.91 3.74
N ASN A 84 -8.56 36.55 2.90
CA ASN A 84 -9.95 36.82 3.21
C ASN A 84 -10.31 35.97 4.43
N ASP A 85 -10.25 36.56 5.62
CA ASP A 85 -10.68 35.90 6.86
C ASP A 85 -12.15 35.47 6.79
N ASP A 86 -12.94 36.12 5.92
CA ASP A 86 -14.32 35.78 5.59
C ASP A 86 -14.50 34.52 4.72
N ILE A 87 -13.43 33.94 4.15
CA ILE A 87 -13.55 32.67 3.44
C ILE A 87 -13.81 31.56 4.45
N GLN A 88 -15.09 31.21 4.58
CA GLN A 88 -15.51 30.03 5.30
C GLN A 88 -14.91 28.78 4.65
N ILE A 89 -14.12 28.06 5.42
CA ILE A 89 -13.56 26.78 5.02
C ILE A 89 -14.72 25.79 4.93
N PRO A 90 -14.93 25.15 3.76
CA PRO A 90 -15.98 24.14 3.64
C PRO A 90 -15.71 23.01 4.62
N ASN A 91 -16.69 22.57 5.40
CA ASN A 91 -16.61 21.36 6.20
C ASN A 91 -17.44 20.28 5.52
N ARG A 92 -16.80 19.20 5.03
CA ARG A 92 -17.46 18.10 4.29
C ARG A 92 -18.39 18.59 3.17
N THR A 93 -18.05 19.72 2.56
CA THR A 93 -18.80 20.33 1.48
C THR A 93 -17.90 20.54 0.27
N ILE A 94 -18.55 20.61 -0.89
CA ILE A 94 -17.91 20.77 -2.19
C ILE A 94 -18.07 22.23 -2.60
N LYS A 95 -17.00 22.88 -3.08
CA LYS A 95 -17.04 24.26 -3.57
C LYS A 95 -16.36 24.35 -4.94
N LEU A 96 -17.01 25.04 -5.87
CA LEU A 96 -16.40 25.46 -7.13
C LEU A 96 -15.56 26.72 -6.90
N ARG A 97 -14.29 26.71 -7.30
CA ARG A 97 -13.30 27.75 -6.99
C ARG A 97 -12.39 28.01 -8.18
N LYS A 98 -11.84 29.22 -8.25
CA LYS A 98 -10.62 29.49 -9.00
C LYS A 98 -9.42 29.09 -8.15
N VAL A 99 -8.46 28.40 -8.75
CA VAL A 99 -7.15 28.11 -8.13
C VAL A 99 -6.12 29.04 -8.75
N PHE A 100 -5.31 29.68 -7.92
CA PHE A 100 -4.30 30.65 -8.36
C PHE A 100 -2.97 30.45 -7.62
N CYS A 101 -1.90 30.97 -8.22
CA CYS A 101 -0.57 30.96 -7.63
C CYS A 101 -0.48 31.99 -6.50
N HIS A 102 -0.10 31.57 -5.30
CA HIS A 102 -0.06 32.45 -4.13
C HIS A 102 0.98 33.58 -4.23
N GLN A 103 2.00 33.45 -5.11
CA GLN A 103 3.04 34.46 -5.30
C GLN A 103 2.67 35.48 -6.36
N THR A 104 2.17 35.01 -7.51
CA THR A 104 1.93 35.85 -8.69
C THR A 104 0.47 36.23 -8.89
N PHE A 105 -0.46 35.58 -8.18
CA PHE A 105 -1.91 35.74 -8.33
C PHE A 105 -2.45 35.38 -9.72
N ASN A 106 -1.64 34.72 -10.56
CA ASN A 106 -2.08 34.18 -11.83
C ASN A 106 -3.01 32.99 -11.60
N ILE A 107 -4.10 32.94 -12.36
CA ILE A 107 -5.03 31.81 -12.33
C ILE A 107 -4.31 30.58 -12.89
N LEU A 108 -4.28 29.52 -12.10
CA LEU A 108 -3.75 28.21 -12.48
C LEU A 108 -4.87 27.35 -13.07
N ASP A 109 -6.04 27.38 -12.44
CA ASP A 109 -7.26 26.74 -12.95
C ASP A 109 -8.46 27.66 -12.68
N PRO A 110 -9.21 28.10 -13.70
CA PRO A 110 -10.35 28.99 -13.51
C PRO A 110 -11.55 28.30 -12.83
N GLU A 111 -11.66 26.97 -12.93
CA GLU A 111 -12.83 26.22 -12.46
C GLU A 111 -12.40 24.86 -11.92
N ALA A 112 -12.02 24.84 -10.64
CA ALA A 112 -11.70 23.63 -9.91
C ALA A 112 -12.76 23.33 -8.84
N ILE A 113 -13.05 22.06 -8.64
CA ILE A 113 -13.80 21.61 -7.47
C ILE A 113 -12.83 21.42 -6.31
N VAL A 114 -13.13 22.00 -5.16
CA VAL A 114 -12.33 21.83 -3.95
C VAL A 114 -13.18 21.22 -2.85
N MET A 115 -12.68 20.13 -2.28
CA MET A 115 -13.33 19.39 -1.20
C MET A 115 -12.45 19.36 0.04
N ASN A 116 -13.09 19.46 1.21
CA ASN A 116 -12.42 19.32 2.49
C ASN A 116 -12.93 18.08 3.24
N PHE A 117 -11.98 17.25 3.66
CA PHE A 117 -12.15 16.13 4.56
C PHE A 117 -11.45 16.46 5.89
N PRO A 118 -12.17 17.07 6.85
CA PRO A 118 -11.60 17.35 8.16
C PRO A 118 -11.43 16.05 8.96
N HIS A 119 -10.27 15.91 9.60
CA HIS A 119 -9.92 14.74 10.42
C HIS A 119 -9.99 15.05 11.90
N SER A 120 -9.36 16.15 12.30
CA SER A 120 -9.36 16.68 13.67
C SER A 120 -9.47 18.19 13.62
N ASN A 121 -9.63 18.85 14.78
CA ASN A 121 -9.67 20.31 14.85
C ASN A 121 -8.41 20.99 14.28
N LEU A 122 -7.30 20.26 14.21
CA LEU A 122 -6.00 20.76 13.77
C LEU A 122 -5.61 20.33 12.36
N THR A 123 -6.15 19.23 11.82
CA THR A 123 -5.68 18.67 10.53
C THR A 123 -6.83 18.37 9.58
N SER A 124 -6.61 18.68 8.31
CA SER A 124 -7.59 18.47 7.24
C SER A 124 -6.92 17.89 6.00
N THR A 125 -7.73 17.27 5.14
CA THR A 125 -7.32 16.90 3.78
C THR A 125 -8.14 17.67 2.78
N PHE A 126 -7.46 18.40 1.90
CA PHE A 126 -8.07 19.05 0.77
C PHE A 126 -7.80 18.26 -0.49
N GLU A 127 -8.82 18.16 -1.34
CA GLU A 127 -8.69 17.66 -2.69
C GLU A 127 -9.03 18.76 -3.68
N PHE A 128 -8.10 19.01 -4.59
CA PHE A 128 -8.25 19.92 -5.71
C PHE A 128 -8.52 19.08 -6.95
N HIS A 129 -9.76 19.14 -7.44
CA HIS A 129 -10.24 18.49 -8.65
C HIS A 129 -10.11 19.52 -9.77
N LEU A 130 -9.00 19.41 -10.50
CA LEU A 130 -8.52 20.35 -11.50
C LEU A 130 -8.78 19.79 -12.90
N HIS A 131 -8.72 20.64 -13.91
CA HIS A 131 -8.59 20.20 -15.30
C HIS A 131 -7.30 19.38 -15.49
N GLY A 132 -7.41 18.22 -16.15
CA GLY A 132 -6.34 17.22 -16.27
C GLY A 132 -5.24 17.54 -17.28
N SER A 133 -4.84 18.81 -17.41
CA SER A 133 -3.72 19.21 -18.26
C SER A 133 -2.38 19.10 -17.52
N LYS A 134 -1.34 18.62 -18.21
CA LYS A 134 0.02 18.52 -17.64
C LYS A 134 0.54 19.87 -17.14
N SER A 135 0.18 20.96 -17.82
CA SER A 135 0.58 22.31 -17.45
C SER A 135 -0.07 22.76 -16.13
N ILE A 136 -1.37 22.52 -15.96
CA ILE A 136 -2.10 22.86 -14.73
C ILE A 136 -1.52 22.07 -13.55
N ILE A 137 -1.40 20.74 -13.69
CA ILE A 137 -0.84 19.87 -12.65
C ILE A 137 0.55 20.35 -12.23
N LYS A 138 1.44 20.60 -13.20
CA LYS A 138 2.80 21.09 -12.94
C LYS A 138 2.80 22.44 -12.20
N SER A 139 2.00 23.40 -12.67
CA SER A 139 1.93 24.74 -12.07
C SER A 139 1.39 24.74 -10.64
N VAL A 140 0.41 23.89 -10.34
CA VAL A 140 -0.14 23.74 -8.98
C VAL A 140 0.88 23.07 -8.05
N ILE A 141 1.56 22.01 -8.51
CA ILE A 141 2.64 21.36 -7.75
C ILE A 141 3.78 22.34 -7.45
N GLU A 142 4.19 23.15 -8.43
CA GLU A 142 5.21 24.18 -8.24
C GLU A 142 4.76 25.25 -7.25
N SER A 143 3.51 25.71 -7.33
CA SER A 143 2.94 26.66 -6.37
C SER A 143 2.92 26.09 -4.94
N LEU A 144 2.52 24.83 -4.77
CA LEU A 144 2.51 24.15 -3.47
C LEU A 144 3.93 23.97 -2.91
N SER A 145 4.90 23.64 -3.76
CA SER A 145 6.29 23.39 -3.35
C SER A 145 7.00 24.64 -2.79
N LYS A 146 6.49 25.84 -3.10
CA LYS A 146 7.06 27.12 -2.64
C LYS A 146 6.49 27.58 -1.30
N LEU A 147 5.49 26.88 -0.76
CA LEU A 147 4.92 27.21 0.55
C LEU A 147 5.78 26.63 1.68
N PRO A 148 5.97 27.38 2.77
CA PRO A 148 6.73 26.90 3.92
C PRO A 148 6.02 25.70 4.55
N LYS A 149 6.80 24.66 4.93
CA LYS A 149 6.30 23.41 5.51
C LYS A 149 5.41 22.56 4.58
N PHE A 150 5.41 22.81 3.28
CA PHE A 150 4.79 21.93 2.28
C PHE A 150 5.84 21.09 1.57
N ARG A 151 5.57 19.80 1.38
CA ARG A 151 6.44 18.89 0.62
C ARG A 151 5.65 17.84 -0.14
N ILE A 152 6.30 17.22 -1.11
CA ILE A 152 5.73 16.07 -1.81
C ILE A 152 5.60 14.89 -0.83
N ALA A 153 4.47 14.19 -0.91
CA ALA A 153 4.21 12.99 -0.12
C ALA A 153 5.10 11.82 -0.58
N LYS A 154 5.58 11.01 0.38
CA LYS A 154 6.24 9.74 0.09
C LYS A 154 5.20 8.70 -0.37
N PRO A 155 5.62 7.63 -1.07
CA PRO A 155 4.73 6.53 -1.44
C PRO A 155 3.98 5.97 -0.22
N GLY A 156 2.66 5.88 -0.30
CA GLY A 156 1.80 5.38 0.78
C GLY A 156 1.62 6.32 1.99
N GLU A 157 2.20 7.53 1.98
CA GLU A 157 2.23 8.37 3.17
C GLU A 157 0.85 8.88 3.61
N PHE A 158 -0.05 9.22 2.67
CA PHE A 158 -1.43 9.59 3.02
C PHE A 158 -2.14 8.48 3.79
N THR A 159 -1.93 7.25 3.35
CA THR A 159 -2.50 6.05 3.96
C THR A 159 -1.89 5.77 5.33
N LEU A 160 -0.56 5.94 5.47
CA LEU A 160 0.14 5.84 6.75
C LEU A 160 -0.36 6.87 7.76
N ARG A 161 -0.44 8.16 7.38
CA ARG A 161 -0.97 9.23 8.25
C ARG A 161 -2.41 8.96 8.67
N ARG A 162 -3.23 8.39 7.78
CA ARG A 162 -4.59 7.97 8.14
C ARG A 162 -4.56 6.86 9.18
N PHE A 163 -3.76 5.81 8.96
CA PHE A 163 -3.59 4.69 9.89
C PHE A 163 -3.13 5.13 11.28
N GLU A 164 -2.15 6.02 11.37
CA GLU A 164 -1.66 6.50 12.68
C GLU A 164 -2.66 7.38 13.42
N ARG A 165 -3.48 8.15 12.69
CA ARG A 165 -4.52 9.00 13.30
C ARG A 165 -5.72 8.20 13.77
N SER A 166 -6.16 7.24 12.95
CA SER A 166 -7.27 6.37 13.33
C SER A 166 -6.71 5.14 14.03
N ASN A 167 -6.85 5.09 15.35
CA ASN A 167 -6.64 3.86 16.14
C ASN A 167 -7.49 2.66 15.63
N GLU A 168 -8.42 2.90 14.70
CA GLU A 168 -9.36 1.96 14.11
C GLU A 168 -8.98 1.41 12.72
N LEU A 169 -7.97 1.98 12.03
CA LEU A 169 -7.57 1.39 10.75
C LEU A 169 -6.71 0.17 11.04
N GLU A 170 -7.29 -1.00 10.86
CA GLU A 170 -6.58 -2.26 11.02
C GLU A 170 -5.65 -2.49 9.82
N LEU A 171 -4.51 -3.16 10.05
CA LEU A 171 -3.54 -3.51 9.01
C LEU A 171 -4.18 -4.25 7.83
N ASN A 172 -5.23 -5.05 8.09
CA ASN A 172 -5.97 -5.74 7.03
C ASN A 172 -6.71 -4.79 6.10
N ARG A 173 -7.29 -3.69 6.63
CA ARG A 173 -7.92 -2.66 5.80
C ARG A 173 -6.90 -1.98 4.89
N LEU A 174 -5.70 -1.72 5.42
CA LEU A 174 -4.60 -1.18 4.62
C LEU A 174 -4.21 -2.09 3.46
N LEU A 175 -4.05 -3.38 3.75
CA LEU A 175 -3.75 -4.39 2.73
C LEU A 175 -4.91 -4.52 1.72
N GLY A 176 -6.16 -4.44 2.18
CA GLY A 176 -7.34 -4.41 1.32
C GLY A 176 -7.35 -3.23 0.36
N ILE A 177 -7.01 -2.01 0.81
CA ILE A 177 -6.87 -0.84 -0.08
C ILE A 177 -5.82 -1.09 -1.15
N LYS A 178 -4.65 -1.61 -0.77
CA LYS A 178 -3.59 -1.94 -1.73
C LYS A 178 -4.11 -2.95 -2.76
N ASN A 179 -4.68 -4.05 -2.30
CA ASN A 179 -5.17 -5.12 -3.16
C ASN A 179 -6.33 -4.66 -4.06
N LEU A 180 -7.13 -3.68 -3.63
CA LEU A 180 -8.19 -3.07 -4.46
C LEU A 180 -7.61 -2.24 -5.60
N ILE A 181 -6.51 -1.51 -5.34
CA ILE A 181 -5.83 -0.70 -6.36
C ILE A 181 -5.08 -1.61 -7.35
N ASP A 182 -4.47 -2.68 -6.84
CA ASP A 182 -3.68 -3.63 -7.63
C ASP A 182 -4.55 -4.72 -8.31
N ALA A 183 -5.85 -4.80 -8.03
CA ALA A 183 -6.72 -5.84 -8.58
C ALA A 183 -6.91 -5.68 -10.09
N GLU A 184 -6.61 -6.75 -10.83
CA GLU A 184 -6.80 -6.81 -12.28
C GLU A 184 -7.97 -7.73 -12.67
N THR A 185 -8.34 -8.67 -11.80
CA THR A 185 -9.45 -9.63 -12.00
C THR A 185 -10.61 -9.41 -11.03
N GLU A 186 -11.80 -9.91 -11.39
CA GLU A 186 -12.99 -9.79 -10.53
C GLU A 186 -12.85 -10.55 -9.20
N GLU A 187 -12.17 -11.70 -9.16
CA GLU A 187 -11.97 -12.44 -7.91
C GLU A 187 -10.94 -11.76 -7.01
N GLN A 188 -9.87 -11.17 -7.56
CA GLN A 188 -8.98 -10.28 -6.80
C GLN A 188 -9.76 -9.12 -6.17
N ARG A 189 -10.63 -8.47 -6.95
CA ARG A 189 -11.47 -7.35 -6.47
C ARG A 189 -12.38 -7.79 -5.33
N LYS A 190 -13.13 -8.88 -5.49
CA LYS A 190 -14.03 -9.42 -4.43
C LYS A 190 -13.24 -9.77 -3.16
N MET A 191 -12.10 -10.42 -3.30
CA MET A 191 -11.24 -10.75 -2.16
C MET A 191 -10.71 -9.50 -1.45
N ALA A 192 -10.28 -8.49 -2.21
CA ALA A 192 -9.79 -7.24 -1.65
C ALA A 192 -10.89 -6.44 -0.92
N ILE A 193 -12.13 -6.43 -1.45
CA ILE A 193 -13.31 -5.88 -0.73
C ILE A 193 -13.54 -6.65 0.56
N HIS A 194 -13.59 -7.99 0.50
CA HIS A 194 -13.79 -8.79 1.69
C HIS A 194 -12.70 -8.50 2.73
N GLN A 195 -11.43 -8.41 2.33
CA GLN A 195 -10.32 -8.06 3.23
C GLN A 195 -10.46 -6.65 3.82
N PHE A 196 -10.97 -5.69 3.05
CA PHE A 196 -11.21 -4.32 3.50
C PHE A 196 -12.36 -4.23 4.51
N GLU A 197 -13.46 -4.96 4.27
CA GLU A 197 -14.65 -4.95 5.14
C GLU A 197 -14.49 -5.85 6.37
N SER A 198 -13.79 -6.98 6.22
CA SER A 198 -13.74 -8.01 7.26
C SER A 198 -12.84 -7.62 8.44
N GLY A 199 -13.47 -7.10 9.49
CA GLY A 199 -12.92 -7.12 10.85
C GLY A 199 -12.82 -8.52 11.46
N GLN A 200 -13.12 -9.58 10.70
CA GLN A 200 -13.13 -10.97 11.18
C GLN A 200 -11.73 -11.49 11.49
N PHE A 201 -10.74 -11.16 10.65
CA PHE A 201 -9.33 -11.47 10.95
C PHE A 201 -8.91 -10.82 12.27
N SER A 202 -9.38 -9.61 12.54
CA SER A 202 -9.11 -8.90 13.79
C SER A 202 -9.55 -9.71 15.01
N LYS A 203 -10.78 -10.25 15.03
CA LYS A 203 -11.27 -11.05 16.16
C LYS A 203 -10.45 -12.32 16.39
N ILE A 204 -10.12 -13.06 15.34
CA ILE A 204 -9.32 -14.29 15.46
C ILE A 204 -7.92 -13.97 16.00
N TYR A 205 -7.23 -12.99 15.42
CA TYR A 205 -5.88 -12.63 15.85
C TYR A 205 -5.87 -11.94 17.23
N GLN A 206 -6.90 -11.15 17.56
CA GLN A 206 -7.08 -10.60 18.91
C GLN A 206 -7.29 -11.70 19.93
N ASN A 207 -8.08 -12.73 19.61
CA ASN A 207 -8.27 -13.88 20.48
C ASN A 207 -6.98 -14.69 20.65
N LEU A 208 -6.23 -14.93 19.56
CA LEU A 208 -4.90 -15.57 19.64
C LEU A 208 -3.95 -14.77 20.54
N ARG A 209 -3.88 -13.45 20.35
CA ARG A 209 -3.07 -12.55 21.18
C ARG A 209 -3.49 -12.62 22.65
N LYS A 210 -4.79 -12.54 22.93
CA LYS A 210 -5.31 -12.63 24.31
C LYS A 210 -4.88 -13.93 24.97
N ASN A 211 -5.07 -15.07 24.30
CA ASN A 211 -4.67 -16.36 24.85
C ASN A 211 -3.16 -16.49 25.07
N LEU A 212 -2.33 -15.88 24.20
CA LEU A 212 -0.88 -15.81 24.42
C LEU A 212 -0.52 -14.95 25.64
N LEU A 213 -1.17 -13.80 25.81
CA LEU A 213 -0.98 -12.96 26.99
C LEU A 213 -1.41 -13.67 28.27
N ASP A 214 -2.52 -14.41 28.24
CA ASP A 214 -2.97 -15.23 29.37
C ASP A 214 -1.95 -16.33 29.71
N CYS A 215 -1.29 -16.92 28.71
CA CYS A 215 -0.21 -17.89 28.95
C CYS A 215 1.03 -17.21 29.54
N MET A 216 1.38 -16.02 29.04
CA MET A 216 2.50 -15.24 29.59
C MET A 216 2.27 -14.85 31.05
N SER A 217 1.06 -14.41 31.41
CA SER A 217 0.73 -14.10 32.80
C SER A 217 0.81 -15.32 33.71
N LEU A 218 0.42 -16.50 33.22
CA LEU A 218 0.56 -17.74 34.00
C LEU A 218 2.03 -18.14 34.18
N CYS A 219 2.89 -17.94 33.18
CA CYS A 219 4.33 -18.12 33.34
C CYS A 219 4.91 -17.17 34.40
N GLU A 220 4.47 -15.90 34.38
CA GLU A 220 4.92 -14.87 35.34
C GLU A 220 4.56 -15.26 36.77
N VAL A 221 3.34 -15.78 36.99
CA VAL A 221 2.91 -16.34 38.29
C VAL A 221 3.81 -17.50 38.75
N ILE A 222 4.17 -18.42 37.86
CA ILE A 222 5.08 -19.53 38.23
C ILE A 222 6.47 -18.98 38.63
N LEU A 223 6.99 -18.00 37.88
CA LEU A 223 8.30 -17.42 38.17
C LEU A 223 8.32 -16.67 39.51
N ASP A 224 7.25 -15.96 39.85
CA ASP A 224 7.17 -15.13 41.06
C ASP A 224 6.83 -15.91 42.33
N PHE A 225 6.11 -17.05 42.24
CA PHE A 225 5.53 -17.75 43.40
C PHE A 225 5.89 -19.24 43.52
N SER A 226 6.78 -19.77 42.66
CA SER A 226 7.16 -21.20 42.69
C SER A 226 7.86 -21.64 43.99
N GLU A 227 8.52 -20.74 44.70
CA GLU A 227 9.24 -21.07 45.95
C GLU A 227 8.31 -21.17 47.18
N ASP A 228 7.11 -20.58 47.11
CA ASP A 228 6.19 -20.51 48.25
C ASP A 228 5.34 -21.78 48.44
N GLY A 229 5.41 -22.74 47.51
CA GLY A 229 4.65 -24.00 47.56
C GLY A 229 3.12 -23.83 47.52
N SER A 230 2.65 -22.62 47.28
CA SER A 230 1.23 -22.23 47.29
C SER A 230 0.50 -22.58 45.99
N ILE A 231 1.23 -23.05 44.97
CA ILE A 231 0.75 -23.27 43.60
C ILE A 231 1.19 -24.64 43.08
N ASP A 232 0.29 -25.33 42.35
CA ASP A 232 0.64 -26.55 41.60
C ASP A 232 1.24 -26.18 40.23
N ASP A 233 2.55 -26.00 40.20
CA ASP A 233 3.31 -25.66 38.99
C ASP A 233 3.02 -26.63 37.83
N LYS A 234 2.90 -27.94 38.11
CA LYS A 234 2.69 -28.96 37.07
C LYS A 234 1.33 -28.81 36.42
N LEU A 235 0.30 -28.49 37.20
CA LEU A 235 -1.03 -28.21 36.68
C LEU A 235 -1.01 -26.99 35.74
N ILE A 236 -0.39 -25.89 36.17
CA ILE A 236 -0.34 -24.66 35.37
C ILE A 236 0.49 -24.87 34.10
N TRP A 237 1.64 -25.54 34.19
CA TRP A 237 2.46 -25.88 33.02
C TRP A 237 1.69 -26.74 32.00
N ASN A 238 0.91 -27.71 32.46
CA ASN A 238 0.07 -28.52 31.57
C ASN A 238 -1.03 -27.67 30.90
N GLN A 239 -1.65 -26.73 31.62
CA GLN A 239 -2.63 -25.81 31.04
C GLN A 239 -2.01 -24.92 29.96
N ILE A 240 -0.84 -24.34 30.24
CA ILE A 240 -0.09 -23.51 29.26
C ILE A 240 0.25 -24.35 28.03
N ARG A 241 0.79 -25.56 28.22
CA ARG A 241 1.17 -26.46 27.12
C ARG A 241 -0.02 -26.77 26.22
N LEU A 242 -1.16 -27.16 26.78
CA LEU A 242 -2.37 -27.48 26.01
C LEU A 242 -2.88 -26.26 25.24
N LYS A 243 -2.89 -25.07 25.86
CA LYS A 243 -3.26 -23.82 25.18
C LYS A 243 -2.31 -23.52 24.02
N ILE A 244 -1.00 -23.63 24.21
CA ILE A 244 -0.02 -23.36 23.15
C ILE A 244 -0.18 -24.33 21.97
N GLU A 245 -0.36 -25.63 22.22
CA GLU A 245 -0.57 -26.61 21.15
C GLU A 245 -1.87 -26.32 20.37
N TYR A 246 -2.93 -25.93 21.06
CA TYR A 246 -4.17 -25.49 20.42
C TYR A 246 -3.94 -24.25 19.53
N LEU A 247 -3.31 -23.20 20.05
CA LEU A 247 -3.02 -21.98 19.29
C LEU A 247 -2.13 -22.26 18.07
N LYS A 248 -1.12 -23.13 18.23
CA LYS A 248 -0.25 -23.59 17.14
C LYS A 248 -1.04 -24.29 16.04
N SER A 249 -2.00 -25.14 16.39
CA SER A 249 -2.86 -25.82 15.41
C SER A 249 -3.68 -24.83 14.57
N ILE A 250 -4.23 -23.78 15.18
CA ILE A 250 -4.96 -22.71 14.48
C ILE A 250 -4.04 -22.02 13.47
N ILE A 251 -2.84 -21.64 13.91
CA ILE A 251 -1.86 -20.95 13.05
C ILE A 251 -1.47 -21.83 11.85
N ILE A 252 -1.20 -23.11 12.07
CA ILE A 252 -0.85 -24.05 11.00
C ILE A 252 -1.97 -24.17 9.97
N ASN A 253 -3.23 -24.25 10.41
CA ASN A 253 -4.36 -24.33 9.49
C ASN A 253 -4.49 -23.05 8.65
N HIS A 254 -4.36 -21.87 9.28
CA HIS A 254 -4.36 -20.58 8.56
C HIS A 254 -3.23 -20.48 7.52
N LEU A 255 -2.04 -20.98 7.83
CA LEU A 255 -0.90 -20.99 6.90
C LEU A 255 -1.12 -21.92 5.69
N LYS A 256 -1.89 -23.00 5.86
CA LYS A 256 -2.26 -23.87 4.74
C LYS A 256 -3.24 -23.16 3.82
N ASP A 257 -4.23 -22.46 4.38
CA ASP A 257 -5.22 -21.73 3.60
C ASP A 257 -4.64 -20.49 2.92
N SER A 258 -3.64 -19.85 3.51
CA SER A 258 -3.01 -18.64 2.94
C SER A 258 -2.34 -18.88 1.59
N GLN A 259 -1.88 -20.11 1.31
CA GLN A 259 -1.26 -20.43 0.01
C GLN A 259 -2.23 -20.29 -1.17
N ARG A 260 -3.51 -20.60 -0.95
CA ARG A 260 -4.55 -20.41 -1.98
C ARG A 260 -4.81 -18.93 -2.20
N HIS A 261 -4.90 -18.16 -1.11
CA HIS A 261 -5.10 -16.71 -1.16
C HIS A 261 -3.94 -16.00 -1.87
N GLU A 262 -2.70 -16.44 -1.63
CA GLU A 262 -1.51 -15.87 -2.28
C GLU A 262 -1.55 -16.04 -3.80
N LYS A 263 -2.05 -17.17 -4.31
CA LYS A 263 -2.19 -17.40 -5.75
C LYS A 263 -3.22 -16.48 -6.40
N VAL A 264 -4.34 -16.17 -5.73
CA VAL A 264 -5.32 -15.24 -6.26
C VAL A 264 -4.76 -13.81 -6.26
N ILE A 265 -4.08 -13.41 -5.20
CA ILE A 265 -3.51 -12.07 -5.07
C ILE A 265 -2.37 -11.85 -6.08
N ASN A 266 -1.40 -12.76 -6.14
CA ASN A 266 -0.18 -12.59 -6.95
C ASN A 266 -0.31 -13.11 -8.38
N GLY A 267 -1.40 -13.80 -8.70
CA GLY A 267 -1.56 -14.51 -9.97
C GLY A 267 -0.73 -15.80 -10.06
N ILE A 268 -1.01 -16.57 -11.10
CA ILE A 268 -0.27 -17.77 -11.47
C ILE A 268 0.72 -17.41 -12.56
N ARG A 269 2.01 -17.58 -12.25
CA ARG A 269 3.10 -17.33 -13.18
C ARG A 269 3.32 -18.55 -14.08
N ILE A 270 3.26 -18.35 -15.39
CA ILE A 270 3.46 -19.38 -16.40
C ILE A 270 4.59 -18.92 -17.31
N SER A 271 5.53 -19.81 -17.58
CA SER A 271 6.67 -19.53 -18.44
C SER A 271 6.61 -20.43 -19.66
N LEU A 272 6.67 -19.84 -20.86
CA LEU A 272 6.53 -20.57 -22.12
C LEU A 272 7.89 -21.04 -22.62
N PHE A 273 8.18 -22.33 -22.55
CA PHE A 273 9.45 -22.93 -23.00
C PHE A 273 9.33 -23.60 -24.39
N GLY A 274 10.41 -23.56 -25.18
CA GLY A 274 10.48 -24.24 -26.48
C GLY A 274 11.61 -23.74 -27.38
N SER A 275 11.86 -24.41 -28.51
CA SER A 275 12.94 -24.09 -29.45
C SER A 275 12.84 -22.66 -30.04
N PRO A 276 13.91 -22.09 -30.60
CA PRO A 276 13.86 -20.80 -31.31
C PRO A 276 12.83 -20.83 -32.46
N ASN A 277 12.18 -19.70 -32.73
CA ASN A 277 11.23 -19.53 -33.84
C ASN A 277 10.01 -20.45 -33.87
N VAL A 278 9.71 -21.20 -32.80
CA VAL A 278 8.48 -22.03 -32.69
C VAL A 278 7.20 -21.22 -32.48
N GLY A 279 7.28 -19.89 -32.53
CA GLY A 279 6.12 -19.01 -32.39
C GLY A 279 5.74 -18.62 -30.96
N LYS A 280 6.61 -18.79 -29.95
CA LYS A 280 6.34 -18.41 -28.55
C LYS A 280 5.91 -16.95 -28.40
N SER A 281 6.70 -16.02 -28.95
CA SER A 281 6.41 -14.58 -28.88
C SER A 281 5.18 -14.22 -29.72
N THR A 282 4.91 -14.97 -30.81
CA THR A 282 3.68 -14.83 -31.61
C THR A 282 2.45 -15.22 -30.80
N LEU A 283 2.52 -16.34 -30.05
CA LEU A 283 1.46 -16.79 -29.16
C LEU A 283 1.21 -15.78 -28.02
N LEU A 284 2.26 -15.29 -27.36
CA LEU A 284 2.13 -14.25 -26.32
C LEU A 284 1.48 -12.98 -26.85
N ASN A 285 1.91 -12.53 -28.04
CA ASN A 285 1.31 -11.36 -28.68
C ASN A 285 -0.14 -11.60 -29.08
N TRP A 286 -0.50 -12.81 -29.52
CA TRP A 286 -1.89 -13.16 -29.83
C TRP A 286 -2.76 -13.18 -28.58
N ILE A 287 -2.31 -13.85 -27.51
CA ILE A 287 -2.98 -13.84 -26.21
C ILE A 287 -3.11 -12.41 -25.67
N GLY A 288 -2.05 -11.60 -25.77
CA GLY A 288 -2.04 -10.21 -25.33
C GLY A 288 -3.01 -9.29 -26.09
N LYS A 289 -3.39 -9.63 -27.33
CA LYS A 289 -4.41 -8.88 -28.08
C LYS A 289 -5.83 -9.17 -27.61
N GLU A 290 -6.08 -10.38 -27.11
CA GLU A 290 -7.38 -10.80 -26.56
C GLU A 290 -7.46 -10.61 -25.04
N ALA A 291 -6.34 -10.26 -24.40
CA ALA A 291 -6.27 -10.00 -22.97
C ALA A 291 -7.15 -8.82 -22.57
N SER A 292 -8.06 -9.05 -21.61
CA SER A 292 -8.85 -8.01 -20.95
C SER A 292 -8.01 -7.10 -20.05
N ILE A 293 -6.77 -7.50 -19.73
CA ILE A 293 -5.85 -6.82 -18.83
C ILE A 293 -4.55 -6.57 -19.59
N VAL A 294 -4.38 -5.39 -20.16
CA VAL A 294 -3.07 -4.96 -20.67
C VAL A 294 -2.51 -3.98 -19.65
N SER A 295 -1.47 -4.36 -18.92
CA SER A 295 -0.79 -3.41 -18.04
C SER A 295 -0.27 -2.24 -18.89
N PRO A 296 -0.74 -1.00 -18.65
CA PRO A 296 -0.30 0.17 -19.41
C PRO A 296 1.11 0.61 -18.98
N TYR A 297 1.68 -0.02 -17.96
CA TYR A 297 3.04 0.19 -17.51
C TYR A 297 3.94 -0.82 -18.19
N PRO A 298 4.66 -0.45 -19.28
CA PRO A 298 5.81 -1.23 -19.68
C PRO A 298 6.69 -1.36 -18.45
N GLY A 299 6.97 -2.60 -18.03
CA GLY A 299 8.05 -2.87 -17.09
C GLY A 299 9.23 -2.02 -17.52
N THR A 300 9.61 -1.06 -16.68
CA THR A 300 10.53 0.01 -17.06
C THR A 300 11.77 -0.63 -17.69
N THR A 301 11.99 -0.24 -18.97
CA THR A 301 13.07 -0.60 -19.90
C THR A 301 13.20 -2.08 -20.26
N ARG A 302 12.56 -2.44 -21.39
CA ARG A 302 12.94 -3.46 -22.40
C ARG A 302 13.79 -4.61 -21.85
N ASP A 303 13.10 -5.66 -21.41
CA ASP A 303 13.44 -7.09 -21.57
C ASP A 303 12.41 -7.90 -20.76
N ILE A 304 11.81 -8.90 -21.41
CA ILE A 304 10.64 -9.72 -21.02
C ILE A 304 9.29 -9.05 -21.34
N VAL A 305 8.60 -9.59 -22.35
CA VAL A 305 7.18 -9.30 -22.61
C VAL A 305 6.37 -10.08 -21.57
N GLU A 306 5.78 -9.34 -20.63
CA GLU A 306 4.87 -9.86 -19.61
C GLU A 306 3.43 -9.61 -20.07
N VAL A 307 2.64 -10.65 -20.18
CA VAL A 307 1.22 -10.56 -20.53
C VAL A 307 0.41 -11.10 -19.36
N SER A 308 -0.41 -10.25 -18.75
CA SER A 308 -1.41 -10.66 -17.77
C SER A 308 -2.73 -10.97 -18.48
N ILE A 309 -3.38 -12.08 -18.15
CA ILE A 309 -4.74 -12.39 -18.61
C ILE A 309 -5.63 -12.79 -17.44
N ASP A 310 -6.91 -12.44 -17.53
CA ASP A 310 -7.93 -12.98 -16.64
C ASP A 310 -8.34 -14.36 -17.14
N PHE A 311 -8.05 -15.41 -16.37
CA PHE A 311 -8.49 -16.76 -16.63
C PHE A 311 -9.43 -17.24 -15.53
N HIS A 312 -10.74 -17.18 -15.79
CA HIS A 312 -11.78 -17.57 -14.83
C HIS A 312 -11.64 -16.90 -13.46
N GLY A 313 -11.22 -15.63 -13.43
CA GLY A 313 -11.00 -14.85 -12.20
C GLY A 313 -9.59 -14.97 -11.63
N PHE A 314 -8.71 -15.76 -12.23
CA PHE A 314 -7.32 -15.86 -11.81
C PHE A 314 -6.41 -15.08 -12.76
N PRO A 315 -5.53 -14.19 -12.26
CA PRO A 315 -4.54 -13.55 -13.11
C PRO A 315 -3.51 -14.62 -13.53
N LEU A 316 -3.39 -14.88 -14.83
CA LEU A 316 -2.26 -15.63 -15.36
C LEU A 316 -1.24 -14.65 -15.90
N ILE A 317 -0.01 -14.77 -15.40
CA ILE A 317 1.09 -13.91 -15.80
C ILE A 317 2.03 -14.75 -16.67
N LEU A 318 2.02 -14.47 -17.96
CA LEU A 318 2.79 -15.21 -18.96
C LEU A 318 4.15 -14.54 -19.19
N TYR A 319 5.21 -15.34 -19.14
CA TYR A 319 6.59 -14.92 -19.40
C TYR A 319 7.15 -15.63 -20.64
N ASP A 320 7.78 -14.87 -21.55
CA ASP A 320 8.61 -15.43 -22.62
C ASP A 320 9.97 -15.87 -22.08
N THR A 321 10.37 -17.12 -22.37
CA THR A 321 11.59 -17.74 -21.83
C THR A 321 12.84 -17.48 -22.67
N ALA A 322 12.77 -16.63 -23.69
CA ALA A 322 13.97 -16.18 -24.40
C ALA A 322 15.08 -15.72 -23.42
N GLY A 323 14.69 -15.22 -22.24
CA GLY A 323 15.58 -14.84 -21.14
C GLY A 323 15.97 -15.93 -20.12
N LEU A 324 15.91 -17.24 -20.33
CA LEU A 324 16.32 -18.23 -19.28
C LEU A 324 17.34 -19.30 -19.72
N ARG A 325 17.83 -19.25 -20.96
CA ARG A 325 18.80 -20.21 -21.53
C ARG A 325 20.21 -19.62 -21.58
N GLU A 326 21.29 -20.38 -21.63
CA GLU A 326 22.61 -19.81 -21.97
C GLU A 326 22.68 -19.54 -23.49
N THR A 327 23.21 -18.39 -23.90
CA THR A 327 23.30 -17.98 -25.32
C THR A 327 24.65 -17.37 -25.63
N GLU A 328 25.20 -17.67 -26.82
CA GLU A 328 26.43 -17.03 -27.33
C GLU A 328 26.17 -15.61 -27.89
N ASP A 329 24.90 -15.18 -28.00
CA ASP A 329 24.54 -13.82 -28.40
C ASP A 329 24.66 -12.87 -27.20
N PRO A 330 25.57 -11.87 -27.24
CA PRO A 330 25.81 -10.96 -26.13
C PRO A 330 24.59 -10.09 -25.76
N VAL A 331 23.62 -9.89 -26.66
CA VAL A 331 22.39 -9.16 -26.34
C VAL A 331 21.40 -10.05 -25.58
N GLU A 332 21.32 -11.32 -25.96
CA GLU A 332 20.40 -12.28 -25.34
C GLU A 332 20.90 -12.69 -23.94
N ASP A 333 22.20 -12.87 -23.76
CA ASP A 333 22.83 -13.27 -22.48
C ASP A 333 22.60 -12.24 -21.34
N ILE A 334 22.52 -10.96 -21.71
CA ILE A 334 22.12 -9.87 -20.79
C ILE A 334 20.66 -10.03 -20.34
N GLY A 335 19.77 -10.41 -21.27
CA GLY A 335 18.38 -10.72 -20.98
C GLY A 335 18.24 -11.94 -20.05
N ILE A 336 19.12 -12.92 -20.23
CA ILE A 336 19.13 -14.18 -19.49
C ILE A 336 19.58 -14.01 -18.04
N SER A 337 20.74 -13.39 -17.86
CA SER A 337 21.32 -13.11 -16.55
C SER A 337 20.38 -12.30 -15.65
N ARG A 338 19.47 -11.52 -16.25
CA ARG A 338 18.50 -10.68 -15.52
C ARG A 338 17.18 -11.38 -15.18
N ALA A 339 16.74 -12.36 -15.99
CA ALA A 339 15.54 -13.14 -15.64
C ALA A 339 15.84 -14.12 -14.51
N GLN A 340 17.05 -14.69 -14.44
CA GLN A 340 17.48 -15.54 -13.32
C GLN A 340 17.57 -14.79 -11.98
N ALA A 341 17.69 -13.46 -12.00
CA ALA A 341 17.77 -12.62 -10.82
C ALA A 341 16.40 -12.19 -10.25
N LYS A 342 15.27 -12.52 -10.89
CA LYS A 342 13.89 -12.19 -10.43
C LYS A 342 13.19 -13.41 -9.85
#